data_AF-A0A352MXX2-F1
#
_entry.id   AF-A0A352MXX2-F1
#
_cell.length_a   1.000
_cell.length_b   1.000
_cell.length_c   1.000
_cell.angle_alpha   90.00
_cell.angle_beta   90.00
_cell.angle_gamma   90.00
#
_symmetry.space_group_name_H-M   'P 1'
#
loop_
_entity.id
_entity.type
_entity.pdbx_description
1 polymer ?
#
loop_
_entity_poly.entity_id
_entity_poly.type
_entity_poly.pdbx_seq_one_letter_code
_entity_poly.pdbx_strand_id
1 'polypeptide(L)'
;MQKLKGLWIPAEILLNEDLSDKEKIILSMILYLSEDTSSCFASNKYISNIVNVTHERVSKIISSLKNKEYINVKLKYKKDSKEIEERQITPIVENINRYSQDVQEGIETNNYSDSQKQPYPIVEKGKDIINNIKNKNNYNNTYQPHNKKYIPYRSDRNYDDYDWDSLCANLKRG
;
A
#
# COMPACT_ATOMS: atom_id res chain seq x y z
N MET A 1 -12.11 -19.96 -0.42
CA MET A 1 -11.03 -18.95 -0.33
C MET A 1 -11.54 -17.83 0.55
N GLN A 2 -10.89 -17.54 1.67
CA GLN A 2 -11.28 -16.38 2.47
C GLN A 2 -11.14 -15.13 1.60
N LYS A 3 -12.17 -14.30 1.60
CA LYS A 3 -12.18 -13.05 0.84
C LYS A 3 -11.27 -12.08 1.58
N LEU A 4 -10.19 -11.63 0.94
CA LEU A 4 -9.29 -10.62 1.48
C LEU A 4 -10.12 -9.37 1.85
N LYS A 5 -10.17 -9.03 3.14
CA LYS A 5 -10.96 -7.89 3.65
C LYS A 5 -10.21 -6.56 3.51
N GLY A 6 -8.89 -6.62 3.58
CA GLY A 6 -7.98 -5.49 3.48
C GLY A 6 -6.55 -5.99 3.38
N LEU A 7 -5.64 -5.11 3.01
CA LEU A 7 -4.21 -5.38 2.96
C LEU A 7 -3.50 -4.28 3.75
N TRP A 8 -2.81 -4.68 4.83
CA TRP A 8 -1.92 -3.77 5.53
C TRP A 8 -0.64 -3.59 4.73
N ILE A 9 -0.25 -2.35 4.48
CA ILE A 9 1.00 -1.98 3.80
C ILE A 9 1.86 -1.24 4.83
N PRO A 10 2.98 -1.82 5.29
CA PRO A 10 3.94 -1.14 6.14
C PRO A 10 4.41 0.18 5.52
N ALA A 11 4.64 1.20 6.35
CA ALA A 11 5.06 2.52 5.87
C ALA A 11 6.38 2.45 5.11
N GLU A 12 7.28 1.58 5.54
CA GLU A 12 8.59 1.31 4.94
C GLU A 12 8.47 0.75 3.52
N ILE A 13 7.38 0.04 3.21
CA ILE A 13 7.08 -0.42 1.86
C ILE A 13 6.35 0.67 1.09
N LEU A 14 5.37 1.32 1.70
CA LEU A 14 4.54 2.33 1.05
C LEU A 14 5.36 3.52 0.54
N LEU A 15 6.32 3.98 1.36
CA LEU A 15 7.15 5.16 1.10
C LEU A 15 8.42 4.84 0.32
N ASN A 16 8.73 3.56 0.08
CA ASN A 16 9.93 3.15 -0.62
C ASN A 16 9.92 3.61 -2.09
N GLU A 17 10.86 4.46 -2.48
CA GLU A 17 10.95 4.96 -3.86
C GLU A 17 11.55 3.93 -4.84
N ASP A 18 12.30 2.95 -4.33
CA ASP A 18 12.88 1.88 -5.16
C ASP A 18 11.84 0.83 -5.57
N LEU A 19 10.63 0.87 -4.99
CA LEU A 19 9.54 -0.04 -5.30
C LEU A 19 8.46 0.66 -6.12
N SER A 20 8.09 0.06 -7.24
CA SER A 20 6.89 0.45 -7.97
C SER A 20 5.62 0.12 -7.18
N ASP A 21 4.51 0.80 -7.47
CA ASP A 21 3.23 0.57 -6.77
C ASP A 21 2.79 -0.90 -6.76
N LYS A 22 2.99 -1.60 -7.89
CA LYS A 22 2.68 -3.03 -7.99
C LYS A 22 3.65 -3.91 -7.19
N GLU A 23 4.93 -3.52 -7.09
CA GLU A 23 5.89 -4.19 -6.19
C GLU A 23 5.49 -4.00 -4.73
N LYS A 24 5.10 -2.79 -4.32
CA LYS A 24 4.63 -2.49 -2.96
C LYS A 24 3.43 -3.35 -2.55
N ILE A 25 2.43 -3.42 -3.43
CA ILE A 25 1.23 -4.24 -3.19
C ILE A 25 1.60 -5.73 -3.10
N ILE A 26 2.40 -6.25 -4.03
CA ILE A 26 2.76 -7.67 -4.04
C ILE A 26 3.66 -8.03 -2.85
N LEU A 27 4.61 -7.18 -2.47
CA LEU A 27 5.46 -7.40 -1.30
C LEU A 27 4.63 -7.41 -0.01
N SER A 28 3.67 -6.49 0.12
CA SER A 28 2.74 -6.46 1.26
C SER A 28 1.84 -7.70 1.29
N MET A 29 1.40 -8.19 0.12
CA MET A 29 0.67 -9.46 0.04
C MET A 29 1.53 -10.65 0.44
N ILE A 30 2.81 -10.69 0.05
CA ILE A 30 3.74 -11.74 0.45
C ILE A 30 3.91 -11.74 1.97
N LEU A 31 4.11 -10.57 2.58
CA LEU A 31 4.17 -10.40 4.03
C LEU A 31 2.91 -10.95 4.72
N TYR A 32 1.74 -10.48 4.30
CA TYR A 32 0.46 -10.92 4.85
C TYR A 32 0.25 -12.44 4.74
N LEU A 33 0.57 -13.03 3.59
CA LEU A 33 0.42 -14.47 3.36
C LEU A 33 1.51 -15.31 4.02
N SER A 34 2.53 -14.67 4.60
CA SER A 34 3.62 -15.31 5.33
C SER A 34 3.55 -15.13 6.84
N GLU A 35 2.55 -14.40 7.36
CA GLU A 35 2.44 -14.03 8.76
C GLU A 35 2.41 -15.26 9.70
N ASP A 36 1.64 -16.29 9.34
CA ASP A 36 1.48 -17.49 10.17
C ASP A 36 2.55 -18.57 9.92
N THR A 37 3.11 -18.61 8.71
CA THR A 37 3.95 -19.73 8.20
C THR A 37 5.42 -19.34 8.00
N SER A 38 5.77 -18.08 8.24
CA SER A 38 7.03 -17.45 7.86
C SER A 38 7.32 -17.50 6.35
N SER A 39 6.39 -17.95 5.52
CA SER A 39 6.59 -18.13 4.07
C SER A 39 5.29 -18.15 3.29
N CYS A 40 5.29 -17.46 2.15
CA CYS A 40 4.19 -17.40 1.22
C CYS A 40 4.29 -18.53 0.18
N PHE A 41 3.21 -19.32 0.06
CA PHE A 41 3.06 -20.41 -0.90
C PHE A 41 2.06 -20.08 -2.02
N ALA A 42 1.60 -18.82 -2.10
CA ALA A 42 0.61 -18.42 -3.07
C ALA A 42 1.14 -18.55 -4.51
N SER A 43 0.29 -19.07 -5.40
CA SER A 43 0.59 -19.16 -6.82
C SER A 43 0.57 -17.78 -7.49
N ASN A 44 1.28 -17.65 -8.62
CA ASN A 44 1.20 -16.42 -9.42
C ASN A 44 -0.23 -16.12 -9.87
N LYS A 45 -1.03 -17.15 -10.15
CA LYS A 45 -2.43 -17.03 -10.52
C LYS A 45 -3.27 -16.41 -9.41
N TYR A 46 -3.01 -16.79 -8.16
CA TYR A 46 -3.70 -16.20 -7.01
C TYR A 46 -3.39 -14.70 -6.88
N ILE A 47 -2.10 -14.35 -6.91
CA ILE A 47 -1.65 -12.95 -6.79
C ILE A 47 -2.17 -12.12 -7.97
N SER A 48 -2.07 -12.64 -9.20
CA SER A 48 -2.45 -11.96 -10.43
C SER A 48 -3.92 -11.58 -10.46
N ASN A 49 -4.78 -12.43 -9.91
CA ASN A 49 -6.22 -12.18 -9.80
C ASN A 49 -6.53 -11.03 -8.83
N ILE A 50 -5.76 -10.89 -7.76
CA ILE A 50 -5.96 -9.83 -6.76
C ILE A 50 -5.43 -8.49 -7.27
N VAL A 51 -4.23 -8.47 -7.84
CA VAL A 51 -3.60 -7.21 -8.30
C VAL A 51 -4.02 -6.79 -9.72
N ASN A 52 -4.83 -7.61 -10.39
CA ASN A 52 -5.31 -7.46 -11.75
C ASN A 52 -4.19 -7.23 -12.77
N VAL A 53 -3.24 -8.17 -12.84
CA VAL A 53 -2.15 -8.20 -13.84
C VAL A 53 -1.98 -9.61 -14.40
N THR A 54 -1.15 -9.82 -15.41
CA THR A 54 -0.88 -11.17 -15.92
C THR A 54 0.01 -11.98 -14.97
N HIS A 55 -0.11 -13.30 -14.99
CA HIS A 55 0.75 -14.19 -14.19
C HIS A 55 2.24 -14.03 -14.55
N GLU A 56 2.55 -13.73 -15.82
CA GLU A 56 3.91 -13.39 -16.27
C GLU A 56 4.42 -12.10 -15.64
N ARG A 57 3.57 -11.08 -15.53
CA ARG A 57 3.94 -9.82 -14.87
C ARG A 57 4.20 -10.05 -13.39
N VAL A 58 3.41 -10.90 -12.73
CA VAL A 58 3.69 -11.32 -11.34
C VAL A 58 5.05 -12.02 -11.24
N SER A 59 5.38 -12.94 -12.15
CA SER A 59 6.70 -13.58 -12.18
C SER A 59 7.83 -12.55 -12.26
N LYS A 60 7.71 -11.57 -13.18
CA LYS A 60 8.70 -10.50 -13.34
C LYS A 60 8.84 -9.65 -12.07
N ILE A 61 7.72 -9.34 -11.41
CA ILE A 61 7.73 -8.59 -10.14
C ILE A 61 8.40 -9.39 -9.03
N ILE A 62 8.09 -10.69 -8.88
CA ILE A 62 8.76 -11.56 -7.90
C ILE A 62 10.26 -11.63 -8.17
N SER A 63 10.68 -11.76 -9.43
CA SER A 63 12.10 -11.70 -9.79
C SER A 63 12.74 -10.36 -9.44
N SER A 64 12.04 -9.24 -9.67
CA SER A 64 12.51 -7.91 -9.31
C SER A 64 12.68 -7.75 -7.80
N LEU A 65 11.67 -8.15 -7.01
CA LEU A 65 11.74 -8.12 -5.55
C LEU A 65 12.87 -9.00 -5.00
N LYS A 66 13.11 -10.17 -5.63
CA LYS A 66 14.24 -11.05 -5.28
C LYS A 66 15.58 -10.37 -5.58
N ASN A 67 15.73 -9.77 -6.76
CA ASN A 67 16.96 -9.09 -7.16
C ASN A 67 17.27 -7.86 -6.30
N LYS A 68 16.22 -7.18 -5.82
CA LYS A 68 16.30 -6.08 -4.85
C LYS A 68 16.43 -6.56 -3.40
N GLU A 69 16.56 -7.87 -3.19
CA GLU A 69 16.76 -8.51 -1.88
C GLU A 69 15.64 -8.28 -0.86
N TYR A 70 14.40 -8.02 -1.29
CA TYR A 70 13.25 -7.93 -0.38
C TYR A 70 12.67 -9.31 -0.03
N ILE A 71 12.92 -10.32 -0.88
CA ILE A 71 12.40 -11.68 -0.72
C ILE A 71 13.45 -12.73 -1.12
N ASN A 72 13.34 -13.90 -0.53
CA ASN A 72 13.99 -15.12 -1.00
C ASN A 72 12.95 -16.05 -1.65
N VAL A 73 13.38 -16.82 -2.66
CA VAL A 73 12.52 -17.77 -3.37
C VAL A 73 13.21 -19.13 -3.42
N LYS A 74 12.60 -20.13 -2.80
CA LYS A 74 13.01 -21.54 -2.85
C LYS A 74 12.00 -22.34 -3.67
N LEU A 75 12.51 -23.22 -4.52
CA LEU A 75 11.71 -24.12 -5.34
C LEU A 75 11.94 -25.56 -4.88
N LYS A 76 10.84 -26.27 -4.60
CA LYS A 76 10.83 -27.71 -4.38
C LYS A 76 10.40 -28.38 -5.67
N TYR A 77 11.17 -29.36 -6.14
CA TYR A 77 10.89 -30.12 -7.36
C TYR A 77 10.37 -31.51 -6.99
N LYS A 78 9.46 -32.04 -7.81
CA LYS A 78 9.02 -33.43 -7.63
C LYS A 78 10.18 -34.37 -7.86
N LYS A 79 10.22 -35.47 -7.09
CA LYS A 79 11.25 -36.51 -7.21
C LYS A 79 11.37 -36.98 -8.67
N ASP A 80 12.60 -37.05 -9.15
CA ASP A 80 12.96 -37.51 -10.50
C ASP A 80 12.35 -36.69 -11.66
N SER A 81 11.99 -35.43 -11.44
CA SER A 81 11.50 -34.53 -12.49
C SER A 81 12.00 -33.08 -12.33
N LYS A 82 11.92 -32.29 -13.40
CA LYS A 82 12.12 -30.82 -13.36
C LYS A 82 10.83 -30.05 -13.05
N GLU A 83 9.75 -30.75 -12.74
CA GLU A 83 8.47 -30.13 -12.42
C GLU A 83 8.52 -29.52 -11.01
N ILE A 84 8.07 -28.27 -10.88
CA ILE A 84 8.00 -27.57 -9.61
C ILE A 84 6.81 -28.15 -8.82
N GLU A 85 7.11 -28.76 -7.68
CA GLU A 85 6.13 -29.25 -6.72
C GLU A 85 5.56 -28.10 -5.89
N GLU A 86 6.45 -27.22 -5.41
CA GLU A 86 6.08 -26.12 -4.53
C GLU A 86 7.06 -24.96 -4.68
N ARG A 87 6.55 -23.74 -4.52
CA ARG A 87 7.35 -22.53 -4.41
C ARG A 87 7.12 -21.90 -3.05
N GLN A 88 8.22 -21.66 -2.34
CA GLN A 88 8.26 -20.97 -1.07
C GLN A 88 8.87 -19.59 -1.26
N ILE A 89 8.16 -18.53 -0.86
CA ILE A 89 8.65 -17.16 -0.87
C ILE A 89 8.77 -16.66 0.57
N THR A 90 9.95 -16.22 0.98
CA THR A 90 10.21 -15.73 2.35
C THR A 90 10.56 -14.25 2.30
N PRO A 91 9.85 -13.36 3.01
CA PRO A 91 10.24 -11.96 3.11
C PRO A 91 11.54 -11.80 3.92
N ILE A 92 12.36 -10.82 3.54
CA ILE A 92 13.61 -10.49 4.24
C ILE A 92 13.32 -9.24 5.09
N VAL A 93 13.03 -9.46 6.37
CA VAL A 93 12.49 -8.44 7.28
C VAL A 93 13.47 -7.29 7.50
N GLU A 94 14.77 -7.57 7.54
CA GLU A 94 15.83 -6.57 7.72
C GLU A 94 15.82 -5.54 6.59
N ASN A 95 15.56 -5.98 5.35
CA ASN A 95 15.57 -5.12 4.17
C ASN A 95 14.26 -4.35 4.03
N ILE A 96 13.16 -4.90 4.52
CA ILE A 96 11.86 -4.23 4.58
C ILE A 96 11.90 -3.10 5.63
N ASN A 97 12.56 -3.31 6.76
CA ASN A 97 12.64 -2.33 7.85
C ASN A 97 13.76 -1.29 7.66
N ARG A 98 14.59 -1.41 6.62
CA ARG A 98 15.73 -0.52 6.36
C ARG A 98 15.32 0.95 6.29
N TYR A 99 14.15 1.24 5.74
CA TYR A 99 13.63 2.61 5.61
C TYR A 99 13.14 3.21 6.94
N SER A 100 12.86 2.37 7.95
CA SER A 100 12.44 2.85 9.28
C SER A 100 13.61 3.42 10.10
N GLN A 101 14.86 3.05 9.80
CA GLN A 101 16.05 3.57 10.49
C GLN A 101 16.44 4.97 10.02
N ASP A 102 16.37 5.25 8.72
CA ASP A 102 16.72 6.58 8.17
C ASP A 102 15.66 7.65 8.51
N VAL A 103 14.41 7.25 8.76
CA VAL A 103 13.34 8.14 9.25
C VAL A 103 13.37 8.31 10.78
N GLN A 104 14.21 7.53 11.47
CA GLN A 104 14.41 7.59 12.93
C GLN A 104 15.50 8.58 13.38
N GLU A 105 16.05 9.42 12.50
CA GLU A 105 16.76 10.63 12.92
C GLU A 105 15.75 11.68 13.41
N GLY A 106 15.30 11.49 14.65
CA GLY A 106 14.38 12.39 15.33
C GLY A 106 13.52 11.78 16.44
N ILE A 107 13.91 10.65 17.04
CA ILE A 107 13.37 10.31 18.37
C ILE A 107 14.27 10.99 19.41
N GLU A 108 14.01 12.27 19.64
CA GLU A 108 14.37 12.87 20.93
C GLU A 108 13.68 12.02 22.01
N THR A 109 14.48 11.52 22.95
CA THR A 109 14.00 10.81 24.12
C THR A 109 13.18 11.78 24.98
N ASN A 110 11.88 11.87 24.69
CA ASN A 110 10.94 12.63 25.50
C ASN A 110 10.68 11.88 26.80
N ASN A 111 11.62 12.03 27.75
CA ASN A 111 11.38 11.84 29.17
C ASN A 111 10.39 12.92 29.65
N TYR A 112 9.10 12.75 29.36
CA TYR A 112 8.08 13.58 30.01
C TYR A 112 7.73 12.97 31.37
N SER A 113 8.43 13.46 32.39
CA SER A 113 7.79 13.74 33.68
C SER A 113 7.47 15.24 33.69
N ASP A 114 6.18 15.52 33.50
CA ASP A 114 5.40 16.73 33.76
C ASP A 114 5.94 18.14 33.44
N SER A 115 5.11 18.83 32.65
CA SER A 115 4.80 20.28 32.72
C SER A 115 5.78 21.31 32.11
N GLN A 116 5.24 21.98 31.09
CA GLN A 116 5.36 23.43 30.78
C GLN A 116 6.59 23.98 30.02
N LYS A 117 6.22 24.66 28.90
CA LYS A 117 6.86 25.80 28.18
C LYS A 117 7.59 25.47 26.87
N GLN A 118 6.94 25.86 25.78
CA GLN A 118 7.50 26.25 24.46
C GLN A 118 8.52 27.40 24.62
N PRO A 119 9.42 27.75 23.66
CA PRO A 119 9.28 27.66 22.17
C PRO A 119 10.55 27.15 21.43
N TYR A 120 10.54 26.67 20.18
CA TYR A 120 10.90 27.30 18.87
C TYR A 120 11.30 26.14 17.88
N PRO A 121 11.56 26.31 16.56
CA PRO A 121 10.98 27.18 15.54
C PRO A 121 10.27 26.38 14.42
N ILE A 122 9.26 26.99 13.80
CA ILE A 122 8.47 26.42 12.70
C ILE A 122 9.24 26.59 11.39
N VAL A 123 9.74 25.48 10.82
CA VAL A 123 10.01 25.43 9.38
C VAL A 123 8.67 25.21 8.68
N GLU A 124 8.32 26.20 7.89
CA GLU A 124 7.03 26.42 7.26
C GLU A 124 6.73 25.38 6.17
N LYS A 125 6.02 24.28 6.48
CA LYS A 125 5.39 23.42 5.46
C LYS A 125 4.04 22.85 5.91
N GLY A 126 2.99 23.22 5.17
CA GLY A 126 1.76 22.43 5.03
C GLY A 126 0.55 22.87 5.85
N LYS A 127 -0.14 23.94 5.42
CA LYS A 127 -1.51 24.28 5.89
C LYS A 127 -2.51 23.11 5.71
N ASP A 128 -2.17 22.14 4.86
CA ASP A 128 -3.02 21.00 4.50
C ASP A 128 -3.12 19.94 5.62
N ILE A 129 -2.12 19.83 6.49
CA ILE A 129 -2.10 18.82 7.58
C ILE A 129 -3.08 19.20 8.70
N ILE A 130 -3.21 20.49 9.00
CA ILE A 130 -4.01 21.01 10.12
C ILE A 130 -5.51 20.81 9.89
N ASN A 131 -5.97 20.86 8.63
CA ASN A 131 -7.40 20.73 8.32
C ASN A 131 -7.92 19.28 8.46
N ASN A 132 -7.05 18.27 8.33
CA ASN A 132 -7.45 16.87 8.47
C ASN A 132 -7.53 16.40 9.94
N ILE A 133 -6.73 16.98 10.84
CA ILE A 133 -6.77 16.65 12.27
C ILE A 133 -8.05 17.20 12.92
N LYS A 134 -8.48 18.42 12.55
CA LYS A 134 -9.73 19.02 13.07
C LYS A 134 -10.99 18.23 12.69
N ASN A 135 -10.99 17.54 11.57
CA ASN A 135 -12.13 16.72 11.13
C ASN A 135 -12.17 15.30 11.73
N LYS A 136 -11.10 14.82 12.37
CA LYS A 136 -11.04 13.46 12.92
C LYS A 136 -11.74 13.31 14.28
N ASN A 137 -11.93 14.40 15.01
CA ASN A 137 -12.56 14.40 16.34
C ASN A 137 -14.11 14.34 16.30
N ASN A 138 -14.73 14.30 15.11
CA ASN A 138 -16.19 14.31 14.96
C ASN A 138 -16.81 12.97 14.53
N TYR A 139 -16.08 11.85 14.57
CA TYR A 139 -16.65 10.53 14.32
C TYR A 139 -16.58 9.64 15.55
N ASN A 140 -17.34 9.99 16.58
CA ASN A 140 -17.78 9.04 17.60
C ASN A 140 -19.25 9.32 17.96
N ASN A 141 -20.07 8.27 17.85
CA ASN A 141 -21.47 8.11 18.26
C ASN A 141 -22.59 8.61 17.34
N THR A 142 -23.15 7.70 16.53
CA THR A 142 -24.46 7.09 16.84
C THR A 142 -24.74 5.89 15.93
N TYR A 143 -24.87 4.69 16.52
CA TYR A 143 -25.61 3.60 15.90
C TYR A 143 -27.11 3.96 15.96
N GLN A 144 -27.76 4.08 14.81
CA GLN A 144 -29.22 4.04 14.70
C GLN A 144 -29.59 3.05 13.58
N PRO A 145 -30.51 2.08 13.83
CA PRO A 145 -30.85 1.06 12.85
C PRO A 145 -31.80 1.61 11.77
N HIS A 146 -31.53 1.17 10.54
CA HIS A 146 -32.37 1.07 9.33
C HIS A 146 -33.41 2.17 9.02
N ASN A 147 -33.14 2.93 7.95
CA ASN A 147 -34.09 3.16 6.85
C ASN A 147 -33.33 3.64 5.59
N LYS A 148 -33.22 2.78 4.58
CA LYS A 148 -32.66 3.14 3.27
C LYS A 148 -33.56 4.18 2.60
N LYS A 149 -33.16 5.45 2.60
CA LYS A 149 -33.67 6.42 1.63
C LYS A 149 -32.93 6.21 0.31
N TYR A 150 -33.65 5.81 -0.73
CA TYR A 150 -33.15 5.83 -2.10
C TYR A 150 -32.75 7.28 -2.43
N ILE A 151 -31.48 7.51 -2.77
CA ILE A 151 -31.01 8.80 -3.30
C ILE A 151 -30.99 8.63 -4.83
N PRO A 152 -31.89 9.29 -5.58
CA PRO A 152 -31.84 9.23 -7.03
C PRO A 152 -30.58 9.93 -7.56
N TYR A 153 -30.04 9.42 -8.67
CA TYR A 153 -28.97 10.08 -9.42
C TYR A 153 -29.36 11.53 -9.71
N ARG A 154 -28.55 12.50 -9.27
CA ARG A 154 -28.70 13.91 -9.69
C ARG A 154 -28.28 14.02 -11.15
N SER A 155 -29.27 14.05 -12.04
CA SER A 155 -29.16 14.27 -13.49
C SER A 155 -28.80 15.72 -13.87
N ASP A 156 -28.70 16.63 -12.91
CA ASP A 156 -28.68 18.08 -13.19
C ASP A 156 -27.28 18.64 -13.48
N ARG A 157 -26.26 17.79 -13.62
CA ARG A 157 -24.96 18.25 -14.11
C ARG A 157 -24.99 18.27 -15.63
N ASN A 158 -25.56 19.35 -16.18
CA ASN A 158 -25.49 19.60 -17.60
C ASN A 158 -24.05 20.00 -17.96
N TYR A 159 -23.33 19.11 -18.62
CA TYR A 159 -21.93 19.30 -19.02
C TYR A 159 -21.80 19.82 -20.47
N ASP A 160 -22.91 20.23 -21.07
CA ASP A 160 -22.97 20.69 -22.46
C ASP A 160 -22.10 21.94 -22.71
N ASP A 161 -21.87 22.76 -21.67
CA ASP A 161 -21.02 23.96 -21.74
C ASP A 161 -19.59 23.74 -21.20
N TYR A 162 -19.21 22.51 -20.85
CA TYR A 162 -17.87 22.22 -20.34
C TYR A 162 -16.89 22.01 -21.49
N ASP A 163 -15.90 22.91 -21.62
CA ASP A 163 -14.81 22.76 -22.58
C ASP A 163 -13.82 21.67 -22.13
N TRP A 164 -14.05 20.46 -22.61
CA TRP A 164 -13.20 19.29 -22.32
C TRP A 164 -11.78 19.45 -22.89
N ASP A 165 -11.58 20.31 -23.89
CA ASP A 165 -10.27 20.57 -24.50
C ASP A 165 -9.33 21.29 -23.51
N SER A 166 -9.87 22.01 -22.53
CA SER A 166 -9.10 22.69 -21.49
C SER A 166 -8.29 21.73 -20.61
N LEU A 167 -8.61 20.43 -20.59
CA LEU A 167 -7.93 19.44 -19.76
C LEU A 167 -6.67 18.87 -20.41
N CYS A 168 -6.44 19.13 -21.70
CA CYS A 168 -5.30 18.59 -22.42
C CYS A 168 -4.30 19.69 -22.77
N ALA A 169 -3.18 19.73 -22.04
CA ALA A 169 -2.11 20.73 -22.21
C ALA A 169 -1.42 20.75 -23.59
N ASN A 170 -1.75 19.82 -24.50
CA ASN A 170 -1.12 19.68 -25.82
C ASN A 170 -2.12 19.53 -26.98
N LEU A 171 -3.33 20.09 -26.88
CA LEU A 171 -4.25 20.09 -28.01
C LEU A 171 -3.73 21.05 -29.11
N LYS A 172 -3.02 20.51 -30.10
CA LYS A 172 -2.71 21.24 -31.34
C LYS A 172 -3.94 21.18 -32.24
N ARG A 173 -4.67 22.29 -32.34
CA ARG A 173 -5.71 22.46 -33.37
C ARG A 173 -5.00 22.51 -34.73
N GLY A 174 -5.33 21.57 -35.60
CA GLY A 174 -4.90 21.53 -37.00
C GLY A 174 -5.71 22.46 -37.88
#